data_AF-A0A3D5I137-F1
#
_entry.id   AF-A0A3D5I137-F1
#
_cell.length_a   1.000
_cell.length_b   1.000
_cell.length_c   1.000
_cell.angle_alpha   90.00
_cell.angle_beta   90.00
_cell.angle_gamma   90.00
#
_symmetry.space_group_name_H-M   'P 1'
#
loop_
_entity.id
_entity.type
_entity.pdbx_description
1 polymer ?
#
loop_
_entity_poly.entity_id
_entity_poly.type
_entity_poly.pdbx_seq_one_letter_code
_entity_poly.pdbx_strand_id
1 'polypeptide(L)'
;MAVELRQAGSEQVLHRLMLEDVPQPGRWLEVEGLSYLVLQRRHRYRLRGGRYQLSGVALMVKAQKQPADSRWWNDRWVIGDPSCRFNARSPLLRCAVLPEGPCERCSHYSLS
;
A
#
# COMPACT_ATOMS: atom_id res chain seq x y z
N MET A 1 -1.02 18.86 -3.06
CA MET A 1 -2.34 18.33 -2.67
C MET A 1 -2.39 18.15 -1.16
N ALA A 2 -3.47 18.59 -0.48
CA ALA A 2 -3.65 18.33 0.94
C ALA A 2 -4.03 16.85 1.17
N VAL A 3 -3.26 16.15 2.00
CA VAL A 3 -3.41 14.72 2.25
C VAL A 3 -3.51 14.44 3.75
N GLU A 4 -4.48 13.64 4.16
CA GLU A 4 -4.55 13.04 5.49
C GLU A 4 -4.15 11.57 5.39
N LEU A 5 -3.13 11.15 6.14
CA LEU A 5 -2.86 9.72 6.36
C LEU A 5 -3.70 9.27 7.54
N ARG A 6 -4.49 8.21 7.34
CA ARG A 6 -5.39 7.64 8.33
C ARG A 6 -5.11 6.17 8.54
N GLN A 7 -5.04 5.75 9.78
CA GLN A 7 -4.89 4.33 10.10
C GLN A 7 -6.12 3.56 9.59
N ALA A 8 -5.89 2.50 8.82
CA ALA A 8 -6.97 1.62 8.36
C ALA A 8 -7.66 0.93 9.55
N GLY A 9 -8.98 0.85 9.51
CA GLY A 9 -9.81 0.30 10.60
C GLY A 9 -10.30 1.35 11.59
N SER A 10 -9.39 2.09 12.24
CA SER A 10 -9.75 3.13 13.22
C SER A 10 -10.08 4.49 12.61
N GLU A 11 -9.63 4.73 11.37
CA GLU A 11 -9.66 6.03 10.69
C GLU A 11 -8.96 7.18 11.44
N GLN A 12 -8.17 6.87 12.47
CA GLN A 12 -7.37 7.82 13.23
C GLN A 12 -6.42 8.56 12.28
N VAL A 13 -6.43 9.89 12.32
CA VAL A 13 -5.49 10.71 11.55
C VAL A 13 -4.10 10.56 12.18
N LEU A 14 -3.15 10.06 11.40
CA LEU A 14 -1.76 9.91 11.79
C LEU A 14 -0.96 11.15 11.40
N HIS A 15 -1.13 11.61 10.15
CA HIS A 15 -0.39 12.72 9.58
C HIS A 15 -1.26 13.60 8.69
N ARG A 16 -0.91 14.88 8.59
CA ARG A 16 -1.46 15.83 7.63
C ARG A 16 -0.31 16.39 6.80
N LEU A 17 -0.33 16.13 5.51
CA LEU A 17 0.79 16.40 4.61
C LEU A 17 0.36 17.22 3.41
N MET A 18 1.31 17.90 2.80
CA MET A 18 1.19 18.46 1.46
C MET A 18 2.06 17.64 0.53
N LEU A 19 1.43 16.85 -0.35
CA LEU A 19 2.13 16.01 -1.32
C LEU A 19 1.88 16.50 -2.75
N GLU A 20 2.91 16.59 -3.57
CA GLU A 20 2.78 16.90 -5.00
C GLU A 20 2.20 15.69 -5.74
N ASP A 21 2.83 14.53 -5.57
CA ASP A 21 2.33 13.25 -6.07
C ASP A 21 1.74 12.41 -4.91
N VAL A 22 0.47 12.05 -5.05
CA VAL A 22 -0.25 11.30 -4.01
C VAL A 22 -0.22 9.82 -4.39
N PRO A 23 0.44 8.96 -3.60
CA PRO A 23 0.65 7.57 -3.95
C PRO A 23 -0.67 6.81 -4.15
N GLN A 24 -0.66 5.91 -5.13
CA GLN A 24 -1.77 5.00 -5.39
C GLN A 24 -1.77 3.83 -4.38
N PRO A 25 -2.93 3.16 -4.18
CA PRO A 25 -2.99 1.93 -3.40
C PRO A 25 -1.95 0.89 -3.87
N GLY A 26 -1.34 0.20 -2.91
CA GLY A 26 -0.26 -0.76 -3.15
C GLY A 26 1.15 -0.16 -3.22
N ARG A 27 1.28 1.17 -3.03
CA ARG A 27 2.57 1.84 -2.84
C ARG A 27 2.84 2.04 -1.35
N TRP A 28 4.12 2.04 -0.99
CA TRP A 28 4.57 2.50 0.32
C TRP A 28 4.87 4.00 0.28
N LEU A 29 4.63 4.67 1.39
CA LEU A 29 4.93 6.07 1.64
C LEU A 29 5.69 6.17 2.95
N GLU A 30 6.83 6.85 2.92
CA GLU A 30 7.62 7.14 4.13
C GLU A 30 7.29 8.53 4.65
N VAL A 31 7.05 8.63 5.96
CA VAL A 31 6.75 9.88 6.66
C VAL A 31 7.47 9.83 7.99
N GLU A 32 8.37 10.79 8.24
CA GLU A 32 9.14 10.89 9.50
C GLU A 32 9.87 9.58 9.88
N GLY A 33 10.43 8.88 8.89
CA GLY A 33 11.14 7.60 9.09
C GLY A 33 10.24 6.39 9.34
N LEU A 34 8.91 6.56 9.33
CA LEU A 34 7.93 5.47 9.39
C LEU A 34 7.39 5.17 7.99
N SER A 35 7.34 3.89 7.65
CA SER A 35 6.82 3.40 6.37
C SER A 35 5.38 2.92 6.51
N TYR A 36 4.55 3.31 5.55
CA TYR A 36 3.13 3.03 5.51
C TYR A 36 2.74 2.46 4.14
N LEU A 37 2.09 1.30 4.11
CA LEU A 37 1.45 0.77 2.91
C LEU A 37 0.11 1.48 2.69
N VAL A 38 -0.08 2.08 1.51
CA VAL A 38 -1.35 2.68 1.11
C VAL A 38 -2.34 1.59 0.70
N LEU A 39 -3.44 1.47 1.45
CA LEU A 39 -4.50 0.48 1.19
C LEU A 39 -5.64 1.08 0.37
N GLN A 40 -6.01 2.33 0.63
CA GLN A 40 -7.07 3.02 -0.10
C GLN A 40 -6.75 4.51 -0.28
N ARG A 41 -7.23 5.07 -1.39
CA ARG A 41 -7.15 6.50 -1.69
C ARG A 41 -8.57 7.04 -1.82
N ARG A 42 -8.99 7.89 -0.89
CA ARG A 42 -10.33 8.50 -0.85
C ARG A 42 -10.24 9.98 -1.18
N HIS A 43 -10.88 10.41 -2.26
CA HIS A 43 -10.96 11.83 -2.59
C HIS A 43 -12.01 12.53 -1.72
N ARG A 44 -11.71 13.75 -1.27
CA ARG A 44 -12.65 14.59 -0.52
C ARG A 44 -13.03 15.77 -1.39
N TYR A 45 -14.27 15.78 -1.87
CA TYR A 45 -14.82 16.88 -2.64
C TYR A 45 -15.63 17.83 -1.76
N ARG A 46 -15.62 19.11 -2.10
CA ARG A 46 -16.46 20.14 -1.48
C ARG A 46 -17.22 20.90 -2.56
N LEU A 47 -18.50 21.16 -2.32
CA LEU A 47 -19.31 22.01 -3.20
C LEU A 47 -18.93 23.48 -2.96
N ARG A 48 -18.48 24.17 -4.02
CA ARG A 48 -18.16 25.61 -4.01
C ARG A 48 -18.68 26.24 -5.30
N GLY A 49 -19.49 27.29 -5.17
CA GLY A 49 -20.06 27.99 -6.33
C GLY A 49 -20.80 27.07 -7.30
N GLY A 50 -21.56 26.09 -6.78
CA GLY A 50 -22.32 25.14 -7.60
C GLY A 50 -21.49 24.02 -8.26
N ARG A 51 -20.18 23.92 -7.99
CA ARG A 51 -19.31 22.86 -8.53
C ARG A 51 -18.60 22.09 -7.43
N TYR A 52 -18.49 20.77 -7.59
CA TYR A 52 -17.65 19.95 -6.71
C TYR A 52 -16.18 20.15 -7.06
N GLN A 53 -15.40 20.58 -6.08
CA GLN A 53 -13.96 20.79 -6.20
C GLN A 53 -13.23 19.83 -5.27
N LEU A 54 -12.13 19.26 -5.74
CA LEU A 54 -11.27 18.41 -4.91
C LEU A 54 -10.65 19.27 -3.81
N SER A 55 -11.00 18.97 -2.56
CA SER A 55 -10.52 19.69 -1.38
C SER A 55 -9.35 19.00 -0.68
N GLY A 56 -9.12 17.72 -0.97
CA GLY A 56 -8.01 16.95 -0.44
C GLY A 56 -8.18 15.45 -0.67
N VAL A 57 -7.23 14.67 -0.19
CA VAL A 57 -7.23 13.21 -0.27
C VAL A 57 -7.02 12.62 1.13
N ALA A 58 -7.73 11.55 1.46
CA ALA A 58 -7.44 10.72 2.61
C ALA A 58 -6.81 9.40 2.12
N LEU A 59 -5.62 9.08 2.62
CA LEU A 59 -4.97 7.80 2.40
C LEU A 59 -5.24 6.91 3.62
N MET A 60 -5.91 5.79 3.39
CA MET A 60 -6.04 4.74 4.42
C MET A 60 -4.79 3.89 4.35
N VAL A 61 -4.05 3.81 5.46
CA VAL A 61 -2.72 3.19 5.50
C VAL A 61 -2.59 2.15 6.60
N LYS A 62 -1.68 1.20 6.39
CA LYS A 62 -1.19 0.26 7.40
C LYS A 62 0.29 0.53 7.63
N ALA A 63 0.70 0.67 8.90
CA ALA A 63 2.11 0.74 9.25
C ALA A 63 2.79 -0.57 8.82
N GLN A 64 3.73 -0.46 7.88
CA GLN A 64 4.43 -1.60 7.29
C GLN A 64 5.69 -1.08 6.60
N LYS A 65 6.85 -1.62 6.99
CA LYS A 65 8.08 -1.44 6.21
C LYS A 65 7.92 -2.18 4.88
N GLN A 66 8.31 -1.55 3.78
CA GLN A 66 8.38 -2.24 2.50
C GLN A 66 9.30 -3.47 2.64
N PRO A 67 8.80 -4.70 2.41
CA PRO A 67 9.65 -5.89 2.50
C PRO A 67 10.82 -5.80 1.52
N ALA A 68 12.00 -6.26 1.94
CA ALA A 68 13.24 -6.16 1.17
C ALA A 68 13.19 -6.89 -0.19
N ASP A 69 12.32 -7.89 -0.30
CA ASP A 69 12.10 -8.68 -1.50
C ASP A 69 10.78 -8.31 -2.21
N SER A 70 10.30 -7.08 -2.00
CA SER A 70 9.21 -6.53 -2.81
C SER A 70 9.71 -6.29 -4.24
N ARG A 71 8.89 -6.65 -5.24
CA ARG A 71 9.24 -6.55 -6.66
C ARG A 71 8.11 -5.91 -7.46
N TRP A 72 8.44 -5.20 -8.53
CA TRP A 72 7.45 -4.73 -9.51
C TRP A 72 7.13 -5.87 -10.49
N TRP A 73 5.87 -6.26 -10.58
CA TRP A 73 5.42 -7.36 -11.42
C TRP A 73 4.00 -7.10 -11.92
N ASN A 74 3.76 -7.17 -13.23
CA ASN A 74 2.45 -6.93 -13.87
C ASN A 74 1.73 -5.69 -13.30
N ASP A 75 2.41 -4.54 -13.40
CA ASP A 75 1.93 -3.22 -13.02
C ASP A 75 1.52 -3.05 -11.54
N ARG A 76 2.05 -3.89 -10.65
CA ARG A 76 1.86 -3.77 -9.21
C ARG A 76 3.10 -4.22 -8.44
N TRP A 77 3.17 -3.81 -7.18
CA TRP A 77 4.14 -4.38 -6.25
C TRP A 77 3.65 -5.72 -5.72
N VAL A 78 4.57 -6.67 -5.60
CA VAL A 78 4.36 -7.98 -4.99
C VAL A 78 5.44 -8.25 -3.95
N ILE A 79 5.13 -9.00 -2.90
CA ILE A 79 6.13 -9.44 -1.92
C ILE A 79 6.62 -10.85 -2.29
N GLY A 80 7.94 -11.02 -2.43
CA GLY A 80 8.57 -12.30 -2.76
C GLY A 80 8.60 -12.61 -4.26
N ASP A 81 8.75 -13.90 -4.58
CA ASP A 81 8.84 -14.38 -5.96
C ASP A 81 7.45 -14.60 -6.58
N PRO A 82 7.05 -13.83 -7.61
CA PRO A 82 5.75 -13.98 -8.27
C PRO A 82 5.60 -15.27 -9.10
N SER A 83 6.71 -15.97 -9.40
CA SER A 83 6.67 -17.29 -10.05
C SER A 83 6.24 -18.40 -9.09
N CYS A 84 6.38 -18.19 -7.77
CA CYS A 84 5.92 -19.15 -6.78
C CYS A 84 4.40 -19.37 -6.89
N ARG A 85 3.98 -20.62 -7.02
CA ARG A 85 2.60 -21.05 -7.24
C ARG A 85 1.59 -20.42 -6.27
N PHE A 86 1.98 -20.24 -5.00
CA PHE A 86 1.11 -19.74 -3.95
C PHE A 86 1.34 -18.25 -3.62
N ASN A 87 2.20 -17.56 -4.37
CA ASN A 87 2.40 -16.13 -4.19
C ASN A 87 1.07 -15.39 -4.36
N ALA A 88 0.74 -14.51 -3.42
CA ALA A 88 -0.51 -13.75 -3.43
C ALA A 88 -0.51 -12.62 -4.47
N ARG A 89 0.63 -12.35 -5.10
CA ARG A 89 0.86 -11.31 -6.12
C ARG A 89 0.33 -9.96 -5.64
N SER A 90 0.63 -9.67 -4.38
CA SER A 90 0.06 -8.56 -3.61
C SER A 90 1.16 -7.85 -2.82
N PRO A 91 1.04 -6.52 -2.61
CA PRO A 91 1.95 -5.76 -1.75
C PRO A 91 1.61 -5.93 -0.26
N LEU A 92 0.52 -6.63 0.07
CA LEU A 92 0.06 -6.77 1.46
C LEU A 92 0.52 -8.08 2.11
N LEU A 93 0.56 -9.16 1.34
CA LEU A 93 0.86 -10.51 1.79
C LEU A 93 1.72 -11.22 0.75
N ARG A 94 2.69 -12.01 1.22
CA ARG A 94 3.55 -12.83 0.36
C ARG A 94 2.81 -14.02 -0.24
N CYS A 95 2.29 -14.90 0.61
CA CYS A 95 1.52 -16.08 0.22
C CYS A 95 0.68 -16.58 1.40
N ALA A 96 -0.28 -17.48 1.15
CA ALA A 96 -1.07 -18.10 2.22
C ALA A 96 -0.32 -19.20 2.98
N VAL A 97 0.68 -19.83 2.34
CA VAL A 97 1.35 -21.03 2.85
C VAL A 97 2.47 -20.69 3.85
N LEU A 98 3.33 -19.74 3.49
CA LEU A 98 4.43 -19.26 4.32
C LEU A 98 4.52 -17.72 4.25
N PRO A 99 3.63 -16.99 4.93
CA PRO A 99 3.55 -15.53 4.88
C PRO A 99 4.88 -14.81 5.17
N GLU A 100 5.63 -15.31 6.16
CA GLU A 100 6.85 -14.65 6.68
C GLU A 100 8.15 -15.14 6.03
N GLY A 101 8.14 -16.32 5.40
CA GLY A 101 9.35 -16.95 4.89
C GLY A 101 9.61 -16.63 3.43
N PRO A 102 10.87 -16.66 2.97
CA PRO A 102 11.17 -16.57 1.55
C PRO A 102 10.58 -17.79 0.83
N CYS A 103 10.24 -17.63 -0.46
CA CYS A 103 9.51 -18.64 -1.22
C CYS A 103 10.27 -19.97 -1.29
N GLU A 104 11.60 -19.93 -1.33
CA GLU A 104 12.53 -21.06 -1.41
C GLU A 104 12.49 -21.96 -0.16
N ARG A 105 11.99 -21.46 0.97
CA ARG A 105 11.81 -22.24 2.21
C ARG A 105 10.42 -22.86 2.33
N CYS A 106 9.55 -22.66 1.34
CA CYS A 106 8.21 -23.23 1.32
C CYS A 106 8.25 -24.69 0.88
N SER A 107 7.59 -25.59 1.62
CA SER A 107 7.45 -27.01 1.25
C SER A 107 6.75 -27.24 -0.09
N HIS A 108 6.07 -26.21 -0.61
CA HIS A 108 5.36 -26.24 -1.88
C HIS A 108 6.03 -25.39 -2.97
N TYR A 109 7.29 -24.97 -2.75
CA TYR A 109 8.04 -24.24 -3.76
C TYR A 109 8.39 -25.16 -4.92
N SER A 110 7.89 -24.82 -6.10
CA SER A 110 8.27 -25.43 -7.37
C SER A 110 8.56 -24.32 -8.36
N LEU A 111 9.74 -24.38 -9.01
CA LEU A 111 10.01 -23.54 -10.17
C LEU A 111 9.07 -24.00 -11.29
N SER A 112 8.21 -23.09 -11.75
CA SER A 112 7.38 -23.28 -12.94
C SER A 112 8.13 -22.85 -14.19
#